data_AF-A0A5N6MAF3-F1
#
_entry.id   AF-A0A5N6MAF3-F1
#
_cell.length_a   1.000
_cell.length_b   1.000
_cell.length_c   1.000
_cell.angle_alpha   90.00
_cell.angle_beta   90.00
_cell.angle_gamma   90.00
#
_symmetry.space_group_name_H-M   'P 1'
#
loop_
_entity.id
_entity.type
_entity.pdbx_description
1 polymer ?
#
loop_
_entity_poly.entity_id
_entity_poly.type
_entity_poly.pdbx_seq_one_letter_code
_entity_poly.pdbx_strand_id
1 'polypeptide(L)'
;MAESDLSLLLLCVFFPIFLLVFIKLIVRPRPVNIPIKSRHVFITGGSRGIGLALARQAAAEGARVTVLARNLEKLEEAKASIRLSTGIDVGIVSADVRDFDAVKKAVESAGPIDVLVCNQGVYASGEIENLEVKEIKGMIDVNLIGSFNVVKAVLPGMKNRIDRKPVSIAFMSSQSGQVDYDLLLAFLVNI
;
A
#
# COMPACT_ATOMS: atom_id res chain seq x y z
N MET A 1 -29.84 -48.81 -15.57
CA MET A 1 -29.69 -47.72 -16.57
C MET A 1 -30.08 -46.38 -15.96
N ALA A 2 -31.28 -46.23 -15.39
CA ALA A 2 -31.70 -44.97 -14.75
C ALA A 2 -30.84 -44.51 -13.54
N GLU A 3 -30.32 -45.43 -12.71
CA GLU A 3 -29.52 -45.04 -11.53
C GLU A 3 -28.11 -44.56 -11.88
N SER A 4 -27.48 -45.14 -12.91
CA SER A 4 -26.17 -44.68 -13.38
C SER A 4 -26.26 -43.28 -13.97
N ASP A 5 -27.33 -42.98 -14.70
CA ASP A 5 -27.54 -41.66 -15.31
C ASP A 5 -27.78 -40.57 -14.24
N LEU A 6 -28.51 -40.90 -13.17
CA LEU A 6 -28.72 -39.99 -12.04
C LEU A 6 -27.41 -39.71 -11.28
N SER A 7 -26.58 -40.73 -11.07
CA SER A 7 -25.27 -40.56 -10.41
C SER A 7 -24.30 -39.69 -11.22
N LEU A 8 -24.29 -39.83 -12.55
CA LEU A 8 -23.46 -39.03 -13.45
C LEU A 8 -23.89 -37.56 -13.42
N LEU A 9 -25.21 -37.33 -13.44
CA LEU A 9 -25.79 -35.99 -13.42
C LEU A 9 -25.54 -35.27 -12.09
N LEU A 10 -25.61 -35.99 -10.97
CA LEU A 10 -25.22 -35.46 -9.65
C LEU A 10 -23.73 -35.10 -9.63
N LEU A 11 -22.85 -35.95 -10.14
CA LEU A 11 -21.41 -35.67 -10.17
C LEU A 11 -21.10 -34.42 -11.02
N CYS A 12 -21.73 -34.28 -12.19
CA CYS A 12 -21.56 -33.12 -13.06
C CYS A 12 -22.02 -31.79 -12.44
N VAL A 13 -22.95 -31.81 -11.47
CA VAL A 13 -23.44 -30.59 -10.80
C VAL A 13 -22.67 -30.33 -9.50
N PHE A 14 -22.47 -31.36 -8.67
CA PHE A 14 -21.86 -31.18 -7.36
C PHE A 14 -20.33 -31.03 -7.43
N PHE A 15 -19.67 -31.67 -8.39
CA PHE A 15 -18.22 -31.52 -8.56
C PHE A 15 -17.79 -30.09 -8.88
N PRO A 16 -18.37 -29.35 -9.86
CA PRO A 16 -17.99 -27.97 -10.11
C PRO A 16 -18.37 -27.04 -8.96
N ILE A 17 -19.50 -27.25 -8.27
CA ILE A 17 -19.86 -26.46 -7.09
C ILE A 17 -18.86 -26.69 -5.96
N PHE A 18 -18.52 -27.95 -5.67
CA PHE A 18 -17.52 -28.31 -4.68
C PHE A 18 -16.14 -27.75 -5.05
N LEU A 19 -15.73 -27.85 -6.31
CA LEU A 19 -14.49 -27.29 -6.83
C LEU A 19 -14.44 -25.77 -6.66
N LEU A 20 -15.52 -25.05 -6.98
CA LEU A 20 -15.61 -23.59 -6.78
C LEU A 20 -15.53 -23.21 -5.30
N VAL A 21 -16.20 -23.95 -4.41
CA VAL A 21 -16.12 -23.73 -2.96
C VAL A 21 -14.72 -24.03 -2.43
N PHE A 22 -14.10 -25.10 -2.91
CA PHE A 22 -12.75 -25.50 -2.54
C PHE A 22 -11.70 -24.47 -3.01
N ILE A 23 -11.81 -24.02 -4.26
CA ILE A 23 -10.99 -22.92 -4.80
C ILE A 23 -11.22 -21.66 -3.97
N LYS A 24 -12.47 -21.29 -3.65
CA LYS A 24 -12.76 -20.12 -2.80
C LYS A 24 -12.15 -20.23 -1.40
N LEU A 25 -12.06 -21.43 -0.85
CA LEU A 25 -11.41 -21.70 0.45
C LEU A 25 -9.88 -21.57 0.38
N ILE A 26 -9.26 -22.04 -0.70
CA ILE A 26 -7.80 -21.96 -0.90
C ILE A 26 -7.36 -20.55 -1.28
N VAL A 27 -8.09 -19.90 -2.17
CA VAL A 27 -7.70 -18.62 -2.79
C VAL A 27 -8.06 -17.42 -1.92
N ARG A 28 -8.83 -17.59 -0.82
CA ARG A 28 -9.14 -16.48 0.09
C ARG A 28 -7.88 -15.98 0.80
N PRO A 29 -7.40 -14.75 0.50
CA PRO A 29 -6.28 -14.20 1.23
C PRO A 29 -6.67 -14.07 2.70
N ARG A 30 -5.86 -14.64 3.60
CA ARG A 30 -6.06 -14.45 5.03
C ARG A 30 -5.65 -13.02 5.37
N PRO A 31 -6.53 -12.22 6.00
CA PRO A 31 -6.15 -10.88 6.42
C PRO A 31 -5.01 -10.99 7.44
N VAL A 32 -3.88 -10.36 7.11
CA VAL A 32 -2.75 -10.27 8.04
C VAL A 32 -3.00 -9.06 8.95
N ASN A 33 -3.10 -9.29 10.25
CA ASN A 33 -3.23 -8.22 11.22
C ASN A 33 -1.84 -7.78 11.70
N ILE A 34 -1.45 -6.54 11.41
CA ILE A 34 -0.18 -5.96 11.83
C ILE A 34 -0.49 -4.97 12.95
N PRO A 35 -0.07 -5.23 14.20
CA PRO A 35 -0.26 -4.26 15.27
C PRO A 35 0.60 -3.03 14.99
N ILE A 36 -0.03 -1.86 14.93
CA ILE A 36 0.62 -0.56 14.65
C ILE A 36 0.65 0.40 15.83
N LYS A 37 -0.07 0.10 16.92
CA LYS A 37 -0.08 0.94 18.13
C LYS A 37 1.34 1.13 18.66
N SER A 38 1.70 2.38 18.96
CA SER A 38 3.02 2.79 19.43
C SER A 38 4.19 2.44 18.50
N ARG A 39 3.89 2.20 17.22
CA ARG A 39 4.89 1.99 16.16
C ARG A 39 4.91 3.17 15.22
N HIS A 40 6.05 3.39 14.57
CA HIS A 40 6.17 4.44 13.57
C HIS A 40 5.75 3.93 12.18
N VAL A 41 4.63 4.46 11.69
CA VAL A 41 4.10 4.20 10.34
C VAL A 41 4.50 5.36 9.43
N PHE A 42 5.29 5.05 8.41
CA PHE A 42 5.73 6.01 7.40
C PHE A 42 4.97 5.78 6.10
N ILE A 43 4.23 6.78 5.64
CA ILE A 43 3.29 6.66 4.51
C ILE A 43 3.68 7.65 3.42
N THR A 44 4.03 7.14 2.25
CA THR A 44 4.26 7.96 1.06
C THR A 44 2.94 8.24 0.33
N GLY A 45 2.85 9.37 -0.37
CA GLY A 45 1.59 9.81 -0.98
C GLY A 45 0.50 10.13 0.07
N GLY A 46 0.89 10.44 1.31
CA GLY A 46 -0.04 10.61 2.44
C GLY A 46 -0.79 11.94 2.49
N SER A 47 -0.59 12.83 1.52
CA SER A 47 -1.25 14.16 1.51
C SER A 47 -2.68 14.16 0.99
N ARG A 48 -3.17 13.06 0.40
CA ARG A 48 -4.56 12.93 -0.08
C ARG A 48 -4.99 11.46 -0.26
N GLY A 49 -6.26 11.26 -0.57
CA GLY A 49 -6.81 9.97 -0.99
C GLY A 49 -6.61 8.86 0.04
N ILE A 50 -6.27 7.66 -0.43
CA ILE A 50 -6.06 6.47 0.40
C ILE A 50 -4.95 6.71 1.42
N GLY A 51 -3.82 7.30 1.01
CA GLY A 51 -2.71 7.59 1.92
C GLY A 51 -3.09 8.48 3.10
N LEU A 52 -3.90 9.52 2.86
CA LEU A 52 -4.42 10.38 3.92
C LEU A 52 -5.38 9.64 4.84
N ALA A 53 -6.26 8.81 4.29
CA ALA A 53 -7.18 7.99 5.08
C ALA A 53 -6.43 6.99 5.98
N LEU A 54 -5.39 6.33 5.44
CA LEU A 54 -4.51 5.44 6.20
C LEU A 54 -3.76 6.19 7.30
N ALA A 55 -3.22 7.38 7.01
CA ALA A 55 -2.53 8.19 7.99
C ALA A 55 -3.46 8.58 9.15
N ARG A 56 -4.69 8.98 8.84
CA ARG A 56 -5.72 9.30 9.83
C ARG A 56 -6.07 8.09 10.69
N GLN A 57 -6.32 6.94 10.07
CA GLN A 57 -6.66 5.71 10.79
C GLN A 57 -5.49 5.23 11.68
N ALA A 58 -4.28 5.20 11.15
CA ALA A 58 -3.09 4.81 11.91
C ALA A 58 -2.86 5.72 13.12
N ALA A 59 -3.04 7.05 12.96
CA ALA A 59 -2.96 7.99 14.06
C ALA A 59 -4.05 7.72 15.13
N ALA A 60 -5.29 7.47 14.71
CA ALA A 60 -6.40 7.14 15.62
C ALA A 60 -6.17 5.81 16.38
N GLU A 61 -5.46 4.85 15.78
CA GLU A 61 -5.05 3.59 16.41
C GLU A 61 -3.83 3.73 17.34
N GLY A 62 -3.30 4.95 17.49
CA GLY A 62 -2.19 5.27 18.39
C GLY A 62 -0.81 4.98 17.82
N ALA A 63 -0.67 4.93 16.49
CA ALA A 63 0.62 4.91 15.83
C ALA A 63 1.25 6.31 15.83
N ARG A 64 2.59 6.37 15.84
CA ARG A 64 3.31 7.57 15.40
C ARG A 64 3.28 7.57 13.88
N VAL A 65 2.84 8.65 13.25
CA VAL A 65 2.69 8.70 11.79
C VAL A 65 3.57 9.80 11.21
N THR A 66 4.26 9.49 10.11
CA THR A 66 4.89 10.48 9.23
C THR A 66 4.37 10.30 7.81
N VAL A 67 3.93 11.38 7.17
CA VAL A 67 3.51 11.35 5.76
C VAL A 67 4.51 12.06 4.86
N LEU A 68 4.80 11.45 3.71
CA LEU A 68 5.68 11.99 2.68
C LEU A 68 4.90 12.31 1.41
N ALA A 69 5.08 13.51 0.87
CA ALA A 69 4.59 13.90 -0.46
C ALA A 69 5.42 15.07 -1.02
N ARG A 70 5.15 15.49 -2.27
CA ARG A 70 5.93 16.53 -2.95
C ARG A 70 5.53 17.97 -2.60
N ASN A 71 4.24 18.19 -2.35
CA ASN A 71 3.69 19.52 -2.14
C ASN A 71 3.51 19.74 -0.64
N LEU A 72 4.25 20.71 -0.10
CA LEU A 72 4.28 21.03 1.33
C LEU A 72 2.94 21.59 1.83
N GLU A 73 2.29 22.47 1.07
CA GLU A 73 0.99 23.03 1.44
C GLU A 73 -0.06 21.93 1.65
N LYS A 74 -0.11 20.95 0.73
CA LYS A 74 -1.01 19.79 0.86
C LYS A 74 -0.65 18.87 2.01
N LEU A 75 0.62 18.81 2.40
CA LEU A 75 1.04 18.07 3.58
C LEU A 75 0.56 18.77 4.86
N GLU A 76 0.65 20.10 4.91
CA GLU A 76 0.14 20.88 6.06
C GLU A 76 -1.38 20.79 6.17
N GLU A 77 -2.11 20.87 5.04
CA GLU A 77 -3.55 20.62 5.01
C GLU A 77 -3.91 19.23 5.51
N ALA A 78 -3.18 18.20 5.06
CA ALA A 78 -3.36 16.82 5.50
C ALA A 78 -3.11 16.67 7.01
N LYS A 79 -2.01 17.25 7.51
CA LYS A 79 -1.66 17.27 8.94
C LYS A 79 -2.76 17.93 9.76
N ALA A 80 -3.22 19.10 9.35
CA ALA A 80 -4.32 19.82 10.01
C ALA A 80 -5.62 19.00 10.02
N SER A 81 -5.96 18.34 8.91
CA SER A 81 -7.13 17.47 8.80
C SER A 81 -7.05 16.24 9.72
N ILE A 82 -5.89 15.60 9.81
CA ILE A 82 -5.68 14.46 10.72
C ILE A 82 -5.81 14.93 12.17
N ARG A 83 -5.17 16.04 12.53
CA ARG A 83 -5.24 16.61 13.87
C ARG A 83 -6.66 16.99 14.26
N LEU A 84 -7.41 17.61 13.35
CA LEU A 84 -8.81 17.98 13.59
C LEU A 84 -9.71 16.76 13.84
N SER A 85 -9.46 15.66 13.13
CA SER A 85 -10.30 14.45 13.21
C SER A 85 -9.90 13.48 14.33
N THR A 86 -8.63 13.47 14.75
CA THR A 86 -8.10 12.48 15.71
C THR A 86 -7.58 13.09 17.00
N GLY A 87 -7.31 14.40 17.03
CA GLY A 87 -6.59 15.07 18.12
C GLY A 87 -5.09 14.80 18.14
N ILE A 88 -4.56 14.00 17.20
CA ILE A 88 -3.16 13.57 17.16
C ILE A 88 -2.37 14.39 16.14
N ASP A 89 -1.19 14.86 16.52
CA ASP A 89 -0.26 15.49 15.60
C ASP A 89 0.57 14.43 14.86
N VAL A 90 0.82 14.66 13.58
CA VAL A 90 1.62 13.76 12.73
C VAL A 90 2.81 14.50 12.12
N GLY A 91 3.87 13.74 11.83
CA GLY A 91 5.01 14.23 11.07
C GLY A 91 4.66 14.41 9.59
N ILE A 92 5.27 15.40 8.95
CA ILE A 92 5.22 15.59 7.50
C ILE A 92 6.62 15.80 6.97
N VAL A 93 6.90 15.27 5.77
CA VAL A 93 8.16 15.53 5.08
C VAL A 93 7.91 15.75 3.58
N SER A 94 8.47 16.83 3.04
CA SER A 94 8.38 17.11 1.61
C SER A 94 9.58 16.49 0.88
N ALA A 95 9.30 15.58 -0.06
CA ALA A 95 10.31 15.00 -0.95
C ALA A 95 9.65 14.42 -2.20
N ASP A 96 10.41 14.38 -3.30
CA ASP A 96 10.05 13.61 -4.48
C ASP A 96 10.64 12.20 -4.38
N VAL A 97 9.79 11.18 -4.45
CA VAL A 97 10.23 9.78 -4.37
C VAL A 97 11.20 9.38 -5.47
N ARG A 98 11.20 10.11 -6.60
CA ARG A 98 12.12 9.89 -7.73
C ARG A 98 13.55 10.26 -7.39
N ASP A 99 13.74 11.15 -6.42
CA ASP A 99 15.05 11.58 -5.93
C ASP A 99 15.45 10.76 -4.69
N PHE A 100 16.39 9.85 -4.88
CA PHE A 100 16.86 8.98 -3.80
C PHE A 100 17.50 9.75 -2.64
N ASP A 101 18.26 10.80 -2.91
CA ASP A 101 18.96 11.55 -1.87
C ASP A 101 17.98 12.40 -1.04
N ALA A 102 16.95 12.96 -1.69
CA ALA A 102 15.86 13.63 -0.98
C ALA A 102 15.08 12.65 -0.10
N VAL A 103 14.76 11.46 -0.62
CA VAL A 103 14.08 10.39 0.16
C VAL A 103 14.92 9.93 1.33
N LYS A 104 16.23 9.73 1.13
CA LYS A 104 17.15 9.33 2.20
C LYS A 104 17.15 10.34 3.35
N LYS A 105 17.29 11.63 3.03
CA LYS A 105 17.22 12.72 4.04
C LYS A 105 15.86 12.75 4.75
N ALA A 106 14.77 12.49 4.02
CA ALA A 106 13.43 12.45 4.58
C ALA A 106 13.21 11.28 5.55
N VAL A 107 13.78 10.11 5.23
CA VAL A 107 13.75 8.93 6.12
C VAL A 107 14.59 9.18 7.37
N GLU A 108 15.78 9.76 7.21
CA GLU A 108 16.65 10.12 8.33
C GLU A 108 15.98 11.12 9.29
N SER A 109 15.31 12.14 8.77
CA SER A 109 14.61 13.14 9.60
C SER A 109 13.37 12.60 10.31
N ALA A 110 12.69 11.61 9.73
CA ALA A 110 11.52 10.97 10.33
C ALA A 110 11.89 10.05 11.52
N GLY A 111 13.13 9.57 11.56
CA GLY A 111 13.63 8.64 12.57
C GLY A 111 13.30 7.17 12.27
N PRO A 112 13.53 6.23 13.22
CA PRO A 112 13.32 4.81 13.01
C PRO A 112 11.89 4.48 12.55
N ILE A 113 11.74 3.73 11.46
CA ILE A 113 10.45 3.37 10.86
C ILE A 113 10.18 1.88 11.12
N ASP A 114 8.99 1.59 11.64
CA ASP A 114 8.57 0.22 11.92
C ASP A 114 7.71 -0.37 10.80
N VAL A 115 6.88 0.47 10.17
CA VAL A 115 5.99 0.09 9.09
C VAL A 115 6.12 1.11 7.96
N LEU A 116 6.48 0.64 6.77
CA LEU A 116 6.53 1.45 5.57
C LEU A 116 5.31 1.13 4.70
N VAL A 117 4.58 2.17 4.28
CA VAL A 117 3.50 2.06 3.30
C VAL A 117 3.88 2.86 2.06
N CYS A 118 4.30 2.15 1.01
CA CYS A 118 4.54 2.68 -0.32
C CYS A 118 3.20 2.92 -1.02
N ASN A 119 2.63 4.11 -0.85
CA ASN A 119 1.32 4.50 -1.40
C ASN A 119 1.38 5.63 -2.45
N GLN A 120 2.54 6.24 -2.64
CA GLN A 120 2.71 7.19 -3.74
C GLN A 120 2.37 6.53 -5.08
N GLY A 121 1.61 7.25 -5.91
CA GLY A 121 1.17 6.75 -7.19
C GLY A 121 0.65 7.86 -8.07
N VAL A 122 0.91 7.76 -9.37
CA VAL A 122 0.25 8.53 -10.42
C VAL A 122 -0.24 7.58 -11.49
N TYR A 123 -1.23 8.01 -12.25
CA TYR A 123 -1.81 7.25 -13.35
C TYR A 123 -1.96 8.19 -14.55
N ALA A 124 -1.52 7.72 -15.72
CA ALA A 124 -1.78 8.36 -17.00
C ALA A 124 -2.98 7.64 -17.64
N SER A 125 -4.02 8.40 -17.96
CA SER A 125 -5.26 7.89 -18.56
C SER A 125 -5.39 8.35 -20.00
N GLY A 126 -5.71 7.45 -20.91
CA GLY A 126 -5.93 7.77 -22.32
C GLY A 126 -5.89 6.51 -23.18
N GLU A 127 -6.29 6.66 -24.44
CA GLU A 127 -6.07 5.61 -25.44
C GLU A 127 -4.57 5.44 -25.68
N ILE A 128 -4.11 4.20 -25.87
CA ILE A 128 -2.67 3.90 -26.01
C ILE A 128 -2.01 4.70 -27.13
N GLU A 129 -2.70 4.92 -28.24
CA GLU A 129 -2.23 5.72 -29.37
C GLU A 129 -2.03 7.20 -29.05
N ASN A 130 -2.72 7.71 -28.02
CA ASN A 130 -2.72 9.11 -27.60
C ASN A 130 -1.85 9.36 -26.36
N LEU A 131 -1.34 8.30 -25.71
CA LEU A 131 -0.48 8.42 -24.53
C LEU A 131 0.96 8.73 -24.93
N GLU A 132 1.52 9.81 -24.39
CA GLU A 132 2.91 10.12 -24.63
C GLU A 132 3.83 9.16 -23.86
N VAL A 133 4.91 8.71 -24.52
CA VAL A 133 5.94 7.88 -23.87
C VAL A 133 6.49 8.55 -22.60
N LYS A 134 6.55 9.88 -22.57
CA LYS A 134 7.00 10.67 -21.41
C LYS A 134 6.07 10.49 -20.19
N GLU A 135 4.76 10.38 -20.40
CA GLU A 135 3.78 10.19 -19.34
C GLU A 135 3.92 8.81 -18.71
N ILE A 136 4.08 7.77 -19.55
CA ILE A 136 4.32 6.40 -19.10
C ILE A 136 5.63 6.29 -18.34
N LYS A 137 6.71 6.90 -18.83
CA LYS A 137 7.99 6.98 -18.11
C LYS A 137 7.83 7.67 -16.76
N GLY A 138 7.12 8.79 -16.72
CA GLY A 138 6.83 9.49 -15.46
C GLY A 138 6.06 8.63 -14.46
N MET A 139 5.11 7.81 -14.92
CA MET A 139 4.39 6.85 -14.09
C MET A 139 5.32 5.76 -13.55
N ILE A 140 6.22 5.21 -14.37
CA ILE A 140 7.22 4.22 -13.94
C ILE A 140 8.17 4.84 -12.91
N ASP A 141 8.65 6.06 -13.15
CA ASP A 141 9.57 6.76 -12.26
C ASP A 141 8.95 6.96 -10.87
N VAL A 142 7.67 7.34 -10.80
CA VAL A 142 6.99 7.55 -9.51
C VAL A 142 6.62 6.22 -8.84
N ASN A 143 5.95 5.32 -9.56
CA ASN A 143 5.29 4.16 -8.97
C ASN A 143 6.29 3.04 -8.69
N LEU A 144 7.25 2.81 -9.61
CA LEU A 144 8.23 1.74 -9.49
C LEU A 144 9.54 2.25 -8.89
N ILE A 145 10.22 3.17 -9.57
CA ILE A 145 11.53 3.67 -9.12
C ILE A 145 11.39 4.40 -7.79
N GLY A 146 10.35 5.20 -7.61
CA GLY A 146 10.07 5.86 -6.35
C GLY A 146 9.86 4.89 -5.20
N SER A 147 9.13 3.79 -5.40
CA SER A 147 8.95 2.78 -4.35
C SER A 147 10.25 2.05 -4.03
N PHE A 148 11.06 1.75 -5.05
CA PHE A 148 12.39 1.20 -4.84
C PHE A 148 13.27 2.14 -4.00
N ASN A 149 13.30 3.44 -4.32
CA ASN A 149 14.10 4.42 -3.57
C ASN A 149 13.71 4.49 -2.10
N VAL A 150 12.42 4.52 -1.80
CA VAL A 150 11.91 4.57 -0.42
C VAL A 150 12.27 3.30 0.34
N VAL A 151 12.04 2.12 -0.24
CA VAL A 151 12.45 0.86 0.39
C VAL A 151 13.96 0.82 0.62
N LYS A 152 14.76 1.21 -0.39
CA LYS A 152 16.23 1.24 -0.28
C LYS A 152 16.71 2.17 0.83
N ALA A 153 16.03 3.30 1.06
CA ALA A 153 16.37 4.23 2.14
C ALA A 153 15.96 3.72 3.52
N VAL A 154 14.80 3.06 3.64
CA VAL A 154 14.25 2.60 4.93
C VAL A 154 14.87 1.27 5.40
N LEU A 155 15.14 0.34 4.47
CA LEU A 155 15.51 -1.03 4.77
C LEU A 155 16.76 -1.18 5.67
N PRO A 156 17.84 -0.38 5.52
CA PRO A 156 18.99 -0.48 6.41
C PRO A 156 18.63 -0.22 7.88
N GLY A 157 17.79 0.79 8.14
CA GLY A 157 17.32 1.11 9.49
C GLY A 157 16.43 0.01 10.08
N MET A 158 15.58 -0.60 9.25
CA MET A 158 14.77 -1.75 9.65
C MET A 158 15.61 -3.00 9.98
N LYS A 159 16.66 -3.28 9.20
CA LYS A 159 17.53 -4.46 9.40
C LYS A 159 18.48 -4.33 10.58
N ASN A 160 18.99 -3.13 10.84
CA ASN A 160 20.01 -2.89 11.86
C ASN A 160 19.42 -2.52 13.24
N ARG A 161 18.09 -2.61 13.41
CA ARG A 161 17.45 -2.32 14.70
C ARG A 161 17.86 -3.33 15.77
N ILE A 162 18.07 -2.84 16.99
CA ILE A 162 18.46 -3.67 18.14
C ILE A 162 17.25 -4.40 18.74
N ASP A 163 16.06 -3.79 18.68
CA ASP A 163 14.84 -4.40 19.19
C ASP A 163 14.23 -5.38 18.17
N ARG A 164 13.93 -6.60 18.59
CA ARG A 164 13.44 -7.67 17.69
C ARG A 164 11.95 -7.56 17.34
N LYS A 165 11.40 -6.35 17.30
CA LYS A 165 9.99 -6.18 16.91
C LYS A 165 9.86 -6.45 15.41
N PRO A 166 8.77 -7.09 14.95
CA PRO A 166 8.53 -7.30 13.52
C PRO A 166 8.53 -5.96 12.79
N VAL A 167 9.05 -5.91 11.55
CA VAL A 167 8.91 -4.76 10.64
C VAL A 167 8.04 -5.17 9.47
N SER A 168 7.41 -4.20 8.80
CA SER A 168 6.52 -4.50 7.68
C SER A 168 6.66 -3.46 6.56
N ILE A 169 6.64 -3.94 5.32
CA ILE A 169 6.61 -3.08 4.13
C ILE A 169 5.35 -3.43 3.32
N ALA A 170 4.50 -2.44 3.10
CA ALA A 170 3.29 -2.53 2.33
C ALA A 170 3.44 -1.76 1.02
N PHE A 171 3.01 -2.36 -0.09
CA PHE A 171 2.83 -1.65 -1.34
C PHE A 171 1.34 -1.48 -1.57
N MET A 172 0.91 -0.22 -1.67
CA MET A 172 -0.44 0.08 -2.11
C MET A 172 -0.45 0.13 -3.63
N SER A 173 -1.23 -0.75 -4.23
CA SER A 173 -1.49 -0.76 -5.67
C SER A 173 -2.99 -0.71 -5.91
N SER A 174 -3.37 -0.23 -7.09
CA SER A 174 -4.73 -0.41 -7.60
C SER A 174 -4.79 -1.71 -8.39
N GLN A 175 -5.81 -2.53 -8.14
CA GLN A 175 -6.09 -3.70 -8.98
C GLN A 175 -6.66 -3.35 -10.35
N SER A 176 -7.07 -2.10 -10.60
CA SER A 176 -7.52 -1.67 -11.93
C SER A 176 -6.43 -1.79 -13.01
N GLY A 177 -5.16 -1.99 -12.63
CA GLY A 177 -4.07 -2.33 -13.57
C GLY A 177 -3.82 -3.84 -13.75
N GLN A 178 -4.40 -4.70 -12.91
CA GLN A 178 -4.34 -6.17 -13.06
C GLN A 178 -5.59 -6.73 -13.74
N VAL A 179 -6.74 -6.05 -13.59
CA VAL A 179 -8.01 -6.53 -14.12
C VAL A 179 -8.80 -5.32 -14.60
N ASP A 180 -9.29 -5.40 -15.84
CA ASP A 180 -10.37 -4.60 -16.41
C ASP A 180 -11.70 -4.69 -15.59
N TYR A 181 -11.71 -5.13 -14.33
CA TYR A 181 -12.88 -5.07 -13.45
C TYR A 181 -12.51 -4.82 -11.98
N ASP A 182 -13.23 -3.87 -11.38
CA ASP A 182 -13.25 -3.41 -9.99
C ASP A 182 -12.89 -4.45 -8.91
N LEU A 183 -11.87 -4.16 -8.08
CA LEU A 183 -11.86 -4.26 -6.60
C LEU A 183 -10.44 -4.14 -6.01
N LEU A 184 -10.26 -3.20 -5.08
CA LEU A 184 -9.00 -2.84 -4.39
C LEU A 184 -8.47 -3.94 -3.46
N LEU A 185 -7.17 -4.28 -3.55
CA LEU A 185 -6.46 -5.14 -2.58
C LEU A 185 -4.98 -4.76 -2.47
N ALA A 186 -4.48 -4.58 -1.24
CA ALA A 186 -3.10 -4.21 -0.93
C ALA A 186 -2.20 -5.44 -0.76
N PHE A 187 -0.96 -5.40 -1.28
CA PHE A 187 0.05 -6.45 -1.08
C PHE A 187 1.04 -6.05 0.03
N LEU A 188 1.17 -6.92 1.05
CA LEU A 188 2.13 -6.79 2.13
C LEU A 188 3.29 -7.78 1.92
N VAL A 189 4.53 -7.28 1.95
CA VAL A 189 5.75 -8.11 1.99
C VAL A 189 6.31 -8.04 3.40
N ASN A 190 6.28 -9.15 4.12
CA ASN A 190 6.92 -9.28 5.43
C ASN A 190 8.37 -9.74 5.24
N ILE A 191 9.32 -9.06 5.89
CA ILE A 191 10.76 -9.38 5.93
C ILE A 191 11.12 -9.75 7.36
#